data_AF-K1SII3-F1
#
_entry.id   AF-K1SII3-F1
#
_cell.length_a   1.000
_cell.length_b   1.000
_cell.length_c   1.000
_cell.angle_alpha   90.00
_cell.angle_beta   90.00
_cell.angle_gamma   90.00
#
_symmetry.space_group_name_H-M   'P 1'
#
loop_
_entity.id
_entity.type
_entity.pdbx_description
1 polymer ?
#
loop_
_entity_poly.entity_id
_entity_poly.type
_entity_poly.pdbx_seq_one_letter_code
_entity_poly.pdbx_strand_id
1 'polypeptide(L)'
;EKNGITNFVREINKLVPDNMKPINYTKILAWLSSHGYLEEIVKEDGGKTKRPTEAGRAIGISTEMRDGSNGRFLFVVYNANAQRFILDNIYSIIEG
;
A
#
# COMPACT_ATOMS: atom_id res chain seq x y z
N GLU A 1 7.76 12.39 0.04
CA GLU A 1 6.64 12.46 -0.93
C GLU A 1 5.61 11.39 -0.62
N LYS A 2 4.31 11.64 -0.83
CA LYS A 2 3.24 10.63 -0.69
C LYS A 2 3.06 9.91 -2.01
N ASN A 3 3.13 8.58 -2.00
CA ASN A 3 3.03 7.78 -3.23
C ASN A 3 2.08 6.60 -3.05
N GLY A 4 1.47 6.16 -4.15
CA GLY A 4 0.72 4.89 -4.16
C GLY A 4 1.66 3.70 -4.04
N ILE A 5 1.16 2.58 -3.48
CA ILE A 5 1.98 1.39 -3.22
C ILE A 5 2.71 0.87 -4.47
N THR A 6 2.03 0.88 -5.62
CA THR A 6 2.60 0.40 -6.88
C THR A 6 3.79 1.24 -7.33
N ASN A 7 3.69 2.58 -7.20
CA ASN A 7 4.80 3.46 -7.54
C ASN A 7 5.98 3.26 -6.58
N PHE A 8 5.70 3.17 -5.29
CA PHE A 8 6.72 2.93 -4.27
C PHE A 8 7.47 1.60 -4.53
N VAL A 9 6.74 0.51 -4.77
CA VAL A 9 7.33 -0.81 -5.06
C VAL A 9 8.10 -0.80 -6.37
N ARG A 10 7.61 -0.09 -7.39
CA ARG A 10 8.35 0.07 -8.65
C ARG A 10 9.70 0.74 -8.41
N GLU A 11 9.77 1.79 -7.59
CA GLU A 11 11.04 2.44 -7.27
C GLU A 11 12.00 1.53 -6.49
N ILE A 12 11.49 0.73 -5.55
CA ILE A 12 12.31 -0.28 -4.86
C ILE A 12 12.83 -1.32 -5.85
N ASN A 13 11.97 -1.82 -6.74
CA ASN A 13 12.33 -2.87 -7.69
C ASN A 13 13.38 -2.43 -8.72
N LYS A 14 13.60 -1.13 -8.93
CA LYS A 14 14.75 -0.64 -9.73
C LYS A 14 16.10 -0.92 -9.08
N LEU A 15 16.13 -1.16 -7.77
CA LEU A 15 17.33 -1.47 -6.99
C LEU A 15 17.51 -2.98 -6.77
N VAL A 16 16.54 -3.79 -7.17
CA VAL A 16 16.62 -5.26 -7.04
C VAL A 16 17.52 -5.81 -8.14
N PRO A 17 18.58 -6.56 -7.81
CA PRO A 17 19.46 -7.17 -8.80
C PRO A 17 18.73 -8.13 -9.74
N ASP A 18 19.22 -8.29 -10.97
CA ASP A 18 18.60 -9.14 -12.01
C ASP A 18 18.51 -10.63 -11.61
N ASN A 19 19.36 -11.08 -10.68
CA ASN A 19 19.34 -12.45 -10.16
C ASN A 19 18.37 -12.64 -8.97
N MET A 20 17.60 -11.61 -8.60
CA MET A 20 16.61 -11.64 -7.54
C MET A 20 15.20 -11.41 -8.07
N LYS A 21 14.20 -12.03 -7.42
CA LYS A 21 12.80 -11.84 -7.78
C LYS A 21 12.32 -10.46 -7.29
N PRO A 22 11.71 -9.63 -8.16
CA PRO A 22 11.12 -8.35 -7.75
C PRO A 22 10.02 -8.54 -6.68
N ILE A 23 9.86 -7.55 -5.82
CA ILE A 23 8.82 -7.54 -4.79
C ILE A 23 7.46 -7.35 -5.45
N ASN A 24 6.51 -8.21 -5.09
CA ASN A 24 5.12 -8.06 -5.51
C ASN A 24 4.37 -7.14 -4.53
N TYR A 25 3.85 -6.02 -5.02
CA TYR A 25 3.10 -5.06 -4.21
C TYR A 25 1.87 -5.69 -3.53
N THR A 26 1.30 -6.76 -4.09
CA THR A 26 0.15 -7.45 -3.49
C THR A 26 0.52 -8.12 -2.17
N LYS A 27 1.76 -8.60 -2.01
CA LYS A 27 2.25 -9.14 -0.73
C LYS A 27 2.27 -8.07 0.36
N ILE A 28 2.74 -6.86 0.03
CA ILE A 28 2.71 -5.74 0.98
C ILE A 28 1.27 -5.41 1.37
N LEU A 29 0.35 -5.32 0.39
CA LEU A 29 -1.06 -5.04 0.68
C LEU A 29 -1.74 -6.14 1.49
N ALA A 30 -1.38 -7.40 1.28
CA ALA A 30 -1.90 -8.53 2.04
C ALA A 30 -1.38 -8.50 3.48
N TRP A 31 -0.08 -8.30 3.66
CA TRP A 31 0.56 -8.21 4.98
C TRP A 31 0.01 -7.02 5.78
N LEU A 32 -0.12 -5.84 5.17
CA LEU A 32 -0.71 -4.68 5.83
C LEU A 32 -2.17 -4.93 6.24
N SER A 33 -2.92 -5.68 5.44
CA SER A 33 -4.29 -6.08 5.80
C SER A 33 -4.33 -7.10 6.93
N SER A 34 -3.50 -8.14 6.89
CA SER A 34 -3.47 -9.18 7.94
C SER A 34 -2.99 -8.64 9.28
N HIS A 35 -2.17 -7.58 9.28
CA HIS A 35 -1.69 -6.91 10.50
C HIS A 35 -2.54 -5.69 10.90
N GLY A 36 -3.70 -5.49 10.27
CA GLY A 36 -4.67 -4.49 10.70
C GLY A 36 -4.32 -3.04 10.34
N TYR A 37 -3.39 -2.79 9.41
CA TYR A 37 -3.08 -1.44 8.91
C TYR A 37 -4.01 -1.01 7.77
N LEU A 38 -4.57 -1.98 7.03
CA LEU A 38 -5.55 -1.75 5.98
C LEU A 38 -6.80 -2.60 6.23
N GLU A 39 -7.97 -2.01 6.04
CA GLU A 39 -9.24 -2.72 6.06
C GLU A 39 -9.90 -2.70 4.68
N GLU A 40 -10.62 -3.77 4.37
CA GLU A 40 -11.48 -3.85 3.18
C GLU A 40 -12.86 -3.27 3.52
N ILE A 41 -13.34 -2.38 2.67
CA ILE A 41 -14.69 -1.83 2.73
C ILE A 41 -15.47 -2.23 1.49
N VAL A 42 -16.73 -2.58 1.70
CA VAL A 42 -17.70 -2.83 0.63
C VAL A 42 -18.41 -1.51 0.35
N LYS A 43 -18.36 -1.09 -0.92
CA LYS A 43 -19.09 0.07 -1.43
C LYS A 43 -20.56 -0.29 -1.66
N GLU A 44 -21.39 0.73 -1.83
CA GLU A 44 -22.83 0.57 -2.11
C GLU A 44 -23.10 -0.24 -3.39
N ASP A 45 -22.20 -0.18 -4.38
CA ASP A 45 -22.28 -0.96 -5.63
C ASP A 45 -21.82 -2.43 -5.48
N GLY A 46 -21.52 -2.87 -4.25
CA GLY A 46 -20.96 -4.20 -3.96
C GLY A 46 -19.46 -4.32 -4.27
N GLY A 47 -18.84 -3.28 -4.82
CA GLY A 47 -17.41 -3.23 -5.10
C GLY A 47 -16.59 -3.16 -3.81
N LYS A 48 -15.43 -3.83 -3.80
CA LYS A 48 -14.51 -3.81 -2.67
C LYS A 48 -13.41 -2.78 -2.86
N THR A 49 -13.02 -2.08 -1.80
CA THR A 49 -11.84 -1.23 -1.81
C THR A 49 -11.13 -1.27 -0.46
N LYS A 50 -9.88 -0.79 -0.40
CA LYS A 50 -9.08 -0.77 0.82
C LYS A 50 -8.97 0.65 1.34
N ARG A 51 -8.96 0.83 2.67
CA ARG A 51 -8.67 2.10 3.34
C ARG A 51 -7.76 1.88 4.56
N PRO A 52 -7.00 2.90 5.00
CA PRO A 52 -6.21 2.79 6.21
C PRO A 52 -7.10 2.70 7.45
N THR A 53 -6.74 1.83 8.37
CA THR A 53 -7.26 1.82 9.74
C THR A 53 -6.63 2.95 10.55
N GLU A 54 -6.97 3.07 11.84
CA GLU A 54 -6.27 4.01 12.73
C GLU A 54 -4.79 3.66 12.87
N ALA A 55 -4.45 2.37 13.00
CA ALA A 55 -3.06 1.92 13.00
C ALA A 55 -2.33 2.25 11.69
N GLY A 56 -3.01 2.08 10.55
CA GLY A 56 -2.50 2.49 9.24
C GLY A 56 -2.22 4.00 9.15
N ARG A 57 -3.14 4.83 9.69
CA ARG A 57 -2.95 6.29 9.77
C ARG A 57 -1.77 6.66 10.67
N ALA A 58 -1.62 6.00 11.81
CA ALA A 58 -0.53 6.24 12.74
C ALA A 58 0.86 6.04 12.12
N ILE A 59 1.01 5.06 11.22
CA ILE A 59 2.27 4.84 10.50
C ILE A 59 2.42 5.70 9.24
N GLY A 60 1.40 6.50 8.87
CA GLY A 60 1.46 7.45 7.75
C GLY A 60 0.78 7.00 6.45
N ILE A 61 -0.11 6.01 6.51
CA ILE A 61 -1.01 5.66 5.39
C ILE A 61 -2.23 6.58 5.44
N SER A 62 -2.58 7.19 4.31
CA SER A 62 -3.76 8.06 4.21
C SER A 62 -4.49 7.84 2.89
N THR A 63 -5.63 8.50 2.72
CA THR A 63 -6.36 8.55 1.45
C THR A 63 -6.37 9.95 0.88
N GLU A 64 -6.27 10.06 -0.43
CA GLU A 64 -6.43 11.30 -1.18
C GLU A 64 -7.57 11.15 -2.17
N MET A 65 -8.38 12.19 -2.33
CA MET A 65 -9.39 12.23 -3.38
C MET A 65 -8.70 12.50 -4.73
N ARG A 66 -8.95 11.65 -5.72
CA ARG A 66 -8.41 11.81 -7.08
C ARG A 66 -9.54 11.75 -8.09
N ASP A 67 -9.42 12.51 -9.16
CA ASP A 67 -10.31 12.39 -10.32
C ASP A 67 -9.86 11.19 -11.18
N GLY A 68 -10.82 10.33 -11.52
CA GLY A 68 -10.65 9.21 -12.45
C GLY A 68 -11.67 9.28 -13.57
N SER A 69 -11.56 8.36 -14.54
CA SER A 69 -12.48 8.29 -15.69
C SER A 69 -13.95 8.13 -15.27
N ASN A 70 -14.20 7.53 -14.10
CA ASN A 70 -15.53 7.26 -13.57
C ASN A 70 -15.90 8.20 -12.42
N GLY A 71 -15.26 9.38 -12.33
CA GLY A 71 -15.44 10.34 -11.26
C GLY A 71 -14.40 10.21 -10.13
N ARG A 72 -14.68 10.90 -9.02
CA ARG A 72 -13.74 10.99 -7.90
C ARG A 72 -13.68 9.68 -7.11
N PHE A 73 -12.49 9.28 -6.72
CA PHE A 73 -12.26 8.11 -5.89
C PHE A 73 -11.21 8.39 -4.80
N LEU A 74 -11.27 7.62 -3.71
CA LEU A 74 -10.25 7.65 -2.67
C LEU A 74 -9.07 6.76 -3.09
N PHE A 75 -7.89 7.35 -3.14
CA PHE A 75 -6.64 6.69 -3.46
C PHE A 75 -5.76 6.57 -2.22
N VAL A 76 -5.32 5.36 -1.90
CA VAL A 76 -4.46 5.11 -0.73
C VAL A 76 -3.03 5.53 -1.05
N VAL A 77 -2.47 6.39 -0.20
CA VAL A 77 -1.11 6.92 -0.32
C VAL A 77 -0.30 6.68 0.93
N TYR A 78 1.00 6.48 0.72
CA TYR A 78 1.99 6.12 1.72
C TYR A 78 3.02 7.25 1.78
N ASN A 79 3.08 7.96 2.91
CA ASN A 79 4.10 8.99 3.13
C ASN A 79 5.47 8.37 3.46
N ALA A 80 6.47 9.20 3.74
CA ALA A 80 7.82 8.72 4.05
C ALA A 80 7.87 7.78 5.27
N ASN A 81 7.07 8.03 6.31
CA ASN A 81 7.01 7.18 7.49
C ASN A 81 6.43 5.80 7.16
N ALA A 82 5.36 5.75 6.35
CA ALA A 82 4.74 4.49 5.95
C ALA A 82 5.67 3.69 5.02
N GLN A 83 6.35 4.37 4.10
CA GLN A 83 7.35 3.75 3.23
C GLN A 83 8.51 3.17 4.05
N ARG A 84 9.01 3.92 5.03
CA ARG A 84 10.07 3.46 5.93
C ARG A 84 9.62 2.25 6.76
N PHE A 85 8.42 2.32 7.32
CA PHE A 85 7.82 1.21 8.06
C PHE A 85 7.72 -0.06 7.22
N ILE A 86 7.30 0.04 5.95
CA ILE A 86 7.25 -1.11 5.03
C ILE A 86 8.66 -1.68 4.77
N LEU A 87 9.67 -0.81 4.57
CA LEU A 87 11.06 -1.25 4.38
C LEU A 87 11.63 -1.94 5.62
N ASP A 88 11.35 -1.40 6.80
CA ASP A 88 11.81 -1.98 8.08
C ASP A 88 11.18 -3.37 8.34
N ASN A 89 10.02 -3.67 7.73
CA ASN A 89 9.33 -4.95 7.83
C ASN A 89 9.44 -5.81 6.56
N ILE A 90 10.34 -5.47 5.62
CA ILE A 90 10.32 -6.08 4.28
C ILE A 90 10.55 -7.59 4.30
N TYR A 91 11.41 -8.08 5.20
CA TYR A 91 11.68 -9.51 5.36
C TYR A 91 10.41 -10.28 5.76
N SER A 92 9.69 -9.79 6.77
CA SER A 92 8.43 -10.40 7.21
C SER A 92 7.36 -10.37 6.12
N ILE A 93 7.37 -9.35 5.26
CA ILE A 93 6.44 -9.22 4.14
C ILE A 93 6.74 -10.22 3.02
N ILE A 94 8.01 -10.50 2.72
CA ILE A 94 8.39 -11.38 1.61
C ILE A 94 8.35 -12.86 1.98
N GLU A 95 8.64 -13.21 3.24
CA GLU A 95 8.59 -14.59 3.75
C GLU A 95 7.18 -15.09 4.02
N GLY A 96 6.25 -14.18 4.38
CA GLY A 96 4.81 -14.47 4.48
C GLY A 96 4.14 -14.69 3.12
#